data_AF-A0A2V5QLE4-F1
#
_entry.id   AF-A0A2V5QLE4-F1
#
_cell.length_a   1.000
_cell.length_b   1.000
_cell.length_c   1.000
_cell.angle_alpha   90.00
_cell.angle_beta   90.00
_cell.angle_gamma   90.00
#
_symmetry.space_group_name_H-M   'P 1'
#
loop_
_entity.id
_entity.type
_entity.pdbx_description
1 polymer ?
#
loop_
_entity_poly.entity_id
_entity_poly.type
_entity_poly.pdbx_seq_one_letter_code
_entity_poly.pdbx_strand_id
1 'polypeptide(L)'
;ARLKSSGVNLDNFPEPYVRAALQTCKGKINTFDELPAYCGFYFTDDFNYDPQGVAKHFTGENKLRLKAVREALSALEKFTANEIEGTLKSTASKLGVKVGAIVHPTRLAVTGSNVGPSLYHLLEVLGKEKVLARIDRALSTF
;
A
#
# COMPACT_ATOMS: atom_id res chain seq x y z
N ALA A 1 2.06 -24.06 4.40
CA ALA A 1 2.13 -23.08 3.29
C ALA A 1 3.39 -22.23 3.46
N ARG A 2 4.21 -22.07 2.41
CA ARG A 2 5.59 -21.51 2.45
C ARG A 2 5.74 -20.07 2.98
N LEU A 3 4.64 -19.36 3.22
CA LEU A 3 4.63 -18.13 4.01
C LEU A 3 5.21 -18.37 5.43
N LYS A 4 4.90 -19.52 6.07
CA LYS A 4 5.50 -19.91 7.37
C LYS A 4 7.03 -20.08 7.27
N SER A 5 7.54 -20.48 6.10
CA SER A 5 8.98 -20.67 5.85
C SER A 5 9.74 -19.36 5.64
N SER A 6 9.03 -18.25 5.40
CA SER A 6 9.60 -16.90 5.23
C SER A 6 9.61 -16.10 6.54
N GLY A 7 9.32 -16.74 7.69
CA GLY A 7 9.18 -16.08 8.98
C GLY A 7 7.84 -15.38 9.21
N VAL A 8 6.90 -15.47 8.26
CA VAL A 8 5.58 -14.85 8.38
C VAL A 8 4.65 -15.76 9.17
N ASN A 9 4.36 -15.37 10.42
CA ASN A 9 3.38 -16.07 11.25
C ASN A 9 1.95 -15.63 10.89
N LEU A 10 1.29 -16.43 10.05
CA LEU A 10 -0.09 -16.19 9.63
C LEU A 10 -1.11 -16.43 10.75
N ASP A 11 -0.74 -17.10 11.84
CA ASP A 11 -1.66 -17.49 12.91
C ASP A 11 -2.11 -16.26 13.73
N ASN A 12 -1.45 -15.11 13.57
CA ASN A 12 -1.82 -13.82 14.16
C ASN A 12 -2.86 -13.03 13.34
N PHE A 13 -3.26 -13.52 12.16
CA PHE A 13 -4.18 -12.81 11.26
C PHE A 13 -5.51 -13.56 11.12
N PRO A 14 -6.67 -12.86 11.13
CA PRO A 14 -7.95 -13.49 10.87
C PRO A 14 -7.98 -14.18 9.51
N GLU A 15 -8.58 -15.37 9.41
CA GLU A 15 -8.68 -16.10 8.14
C GLU A 15 -9.28 -15.26 7.00
N PRO A 16 -10.35 -14.45 7.20
CA PRO A 16 -10.88 -13.58 6.15
C PRO A 16 -9.85 -12.58 5.61
N TYR A 17 -8.98 -12.05 6.47
CA TYR A 17 -7.92 -11.12 6.10
C TYR A 17 -6.87 -11.82 5.23
N VAL A 18 -6.38 -12.98 5.67
CA VAL A 18 -5.41 -13.78 4.92
C VAL A 18 -5.96 -14.15 3.55
N ARG A 19 -7.23 -14.55 3.49
CA ARG A 19 -7.91 -14.88 2.23
C ARG A 19 -7.99 -13.67 1.30
N ALA A 20 -8.40 -12.50 1.80
CA ALA A 20 -8.48 -11.28 1.00
C ALA A 20 -7.10 -10.85 0.48
N ALA A 21 -6.06 -10.90 1.31
CA ALA A 21 -4.68 -10.63 0.90
C ALA A 21 -4.24 -11.57 -0.25
N LEU A 22 -4.46 -12.88 -0.11
CA LEU A 22 -4.11 -13.86 -1.14
C LEU A 22 -4.94 -13.70 -2.43
N GLN A 23 -6.19 -13.26 -2.35
CA GLN A 23 -7.01 -12.97 -3.52
C GLN A 23 -6.38 -11.87 -4.38
N THR A 24 -5.69 -10.90 -3.78
CA THR A 24 -5.00 -9.85 -4.54
C THR A 24 -3.81 -10.38 -5.36
N CYS A 25 -3.30 -11.57 -5.03
CA CYS A 25 -2.19 -12.23 -5.75
C CYS A 25 -2.67 -13.16 -6.86
N LYS A 26 -3.96 -13.55 -6.87
CA LYS A 26 -4.49 -14.54 -7.80
C LYS A 26 -4.34 -14.06 -9.25
N GLY A 27 -3.66 -14.87 -10.08
CA GLY A 27 -3.39 -14.54 -11.48
C GLY A 27 -2.30 -13.48 -11.70
N LYS A 28 -1.55 -13.10 -10.66
CA LYS A 28 -0.44 -12.13 -10.72
C LYS A 28 0.92 -12.73 -10.40
N ILE A 29 0.96 -13.89 -9.76
CA ILE A 29 2.16 -14.65 -9.46
C ILE A 29 2.16 -15.94 -10.26
N ASN A 30 3.35 -16.40 -10.67
CA ASN A 30 3.50 -17.67 -11.38
C ASN A 30 3.86 -18.80 -10.41
N THR A 31 4.58 -18.48 -9.33
CA THR A 31 5.05 -19.43 -8.33
C THR A 31 4.73 -18.96 -6.90
N PHE A 32 4.62 -19.91 -5.97
CA PHE A 32 4.42 -19.59 -4.55
C PHE A 32 5.62 -18.90 -3.90
N ASP A 33 6.81 -19.03 -4.49
CA ASP A 33 8.04 -18.40 -3.99
C ASP A 33 8.03 -16.86 -4.24
N GLU A 34 7.18 -16.37 -5.15
CA GLU A 34 6.97 -14.93 -5.38
C GLU A 34 6.06 -14.27 -4.33
N LEU A 35 5.29 -15.04 -3.56
CA LEU A 35 4.33 -14.50 -2.60
C LEU A 35 4.95 -13.56 -1.56
N PRO A 36 6.07 -13.90 -0.88
CA PRO A 36 6.65 -13.01 0.12
C PRO A 36 7.04 -11.65 -0.47
N ALA A 37 7.61 -11.64 -1.68
CA ALA A 37 7.98 -10.40 -2.37
C ALA A 37 6.76 -9.61 -2.87
N TYR A 38 5.68 -10.30 -3.27
CA TYR A 38 4.51 -9.67 -3.87
C TYR A 38 3.45 -9.20 -2.87
N CYS A 39 3.30 -9.91 -1.74
CA CYS A 39 2.25 -9.66 -0.76
C CYS A 39 2.70 -9.82 0.70
N GLY A 40 4.00 -10.03 0.95
CA GLY A 40 4.52 -10.14 2.33
C GLY A 40 4.21 -8.91 3.18
N PHE A 41 4.12 -7.73 2.57
CA PHE A 41 3.76 -6.47 3.23
C PHE A 41 2.39 -6.48 3.93
N TYR A 42 1.48 -7.41 3.62
CA TYR A 42 0.23 -7.54 4.39
C TYR A 42 0.48 -8.08 5.80
N PHE A 43 1.49 -8.93 5.95
CA PHE A 43 1.70 -9.72 7.15
C PHE A 43 2.87 -9.23 8.02
N THR A 44 3.56 -8.17 7.59
CA THR A 44 4.58 -7.48 8.38
C THR A 44 4.41 -5.97 8.23
N ASP A 45 4.61 -5.25 9.33
CA ASP A 45 4.78 -3.79 9.33
C ASP A 45 6.28 -3.39 9.33
N ASP A 46 7.16 -4.36 9.55
CA ASP A 46 8.60 -4.23 9.40
C ASP A 46 9.02 -4.58 7.96
N PHE A 47 9.21 -3.53 7.16
CA PHE A 47 9.67 -3.62 5.79
C PHE A 47 10.53 -2.39 5.46
N ASN A 48 11.50 -2.57 4.56
CA ASN A 48 12.33 -1.49 4.03
C ASN A 48 11.74 -0.93 2.73
N TYR A 49 12.09 0.31 2.43
CA TYR A 49 11.72 0.93 1.15
C TYR A 49 12.72 0.56 0.06
N ASP A 50 12.21 0.19 -1.11
CA ASP A 50 13.01 -0.03 -2.31
C ASP A 50 13.83 1.22 -2.65
N PRO A 51 15.19 1.14 -2.72
CA PRO A 51 16.03 2.31 -2.94
C PRO A 51 15.74 3.05 -4.25
N GLN A 52 15.35 2.35 -5.31
CA GLN A 52 14.99 2.98 -6.59
C GLN A 52 13.66 3.72 -6.48
N GLY A 53 12.70 3.17 -5.72
CA GLY A 53 11.46 3.82 -5.36
C GLY A 53 11.70 5.09 -4.57
N VAL A 54 12.53 5.03 -3.54
CA VAL A 54 12.88 6.20 -2.70
C VAL A 54 13.44 7.30 -3.57
N ALA A 55 14.45 7.02 -4.40
CA ALA A 55 15.08 8.01 -5.27
C ALA A 55 14.09 8.69 -6.23
N LYS A 56 13.05 7.98 -6.68
CA LYS A 56 12.05 8.50 -7.64
C LYS A 56 10.85 9.16 -6.98
N HIS A 57 10.44 8.68 -5.80
CA HIS A 57 9.13 9.02 -5.23
C HIS A 57 9.21 9.74 -3.90
N PHE A 58 10.30 9.62 -3.14
CA PHE A 58 10.48 10.34 -1.86
C PHE A 58 11.16 11.70 -2.09
N THR A 59 10.44 12.57 -2.79
CA THR A 59 10.86 13.94 -3.10
C THR A 59 10.02 14.95 -2.30
N GLY A 60 10.51 16.19 -2.14
CA GLY A 60 9.75 17.24 -1.43
C GLY A 60 8.37 17.51 -2.03
N GLU A 61 8.25 17.47 -3.37
CA GLU A 61 6.97 17.61 -4.06
C GLU A 61 6.01 16.46 -3.72
N ASN A 62 6.50 15.22 -3.72
CA ASN A 62 5.69 14.07 -3.36
C ASN A 62 5.38 13.99 -1.87
N LYS A 63 6.19 14.62 -1.00
CA LYS A 63 5.86 14.77 0.42
C LYS A 63 4.56 15.55 0.61
N LEU A 64 4.39 16.65 -0.13
CA LEU A 64 3.15 17.43 -0.09
C LEU A 64 1.96 16.64 -0.65
N ARG A 65 2.16 15.92 -1.76
CA ARG A 65 1.12 15.05 -2.35
C ARG A 65 0.70 13.94 -1.39
N LEU A 66 1.66 13.30 -0.74
CA LEU A 66 1.41 12.19 0.18
C LEU A 66 0.69 12.67 1.44
N LYS A 67 1.01 13.88 1.95
CA LYS A 67 0.23 14.53 3.02
C LYS A 67 -1.24 14.74 2.61
N ALA A 68 -1.48 15.29 1.42
CA ALA A 68 -2.85 15.50 0.93
C ALA A 68 -3.61 14.17 0.76
N VAL A 69 -2.94 13.12 0.28
CA VAL A 69 -3.51 11.76 0.21
C VAL A 69 -3.87 11.24 1.61
N ARG A 70 -2.96 11.39 2.58
CA ARG A 70 -3.19 10.97 3.97
C ARG A 70 -4.42 11.65 4.55
N GLU A 71 -4.55 12.96 4.40
CA GLU A 71 -5.70 13.74 4.85
C GLU A 71 -6.99 13.26 4.19
N ALA A 72 -6.99 13.10 2.85
CA ALA A 72 -8.16 12.65 2.11
C ALA A 72 -8.62 11.23 2.53
N LEU A 73 -7.68 10.30 2.70
CA LEU A 73 -7.98 8.95 3.17
C LEU A 73 -8.46 8.93 4.63
N SER A 74 -7.97 9.85 5.47
CA SER A 74 -8.41 9.96 6.86
C SER A 74 -9.87 10.42 6.99
N ALA A 75 -10.38 11.16 6.00
CA ALA A 75 -11.76 11.64 5.98
C ALA A 75 -12.77 10.59 5.47
N LEU A 76 -12.32 9.46 4.91
CA LEU A 76 -13.21 8.41 4.43
C LEU A 76 -13.95 7.69 5.57
N GLU A 77 -15.28 7.65 5.50
CA GLU A 77 -16.11 6.83 6.41
C GLU A 77 -16.05 5.34 6.02
N LYS A 78 -16.11 5.06 4.72
CA LYS A 78 -16.02 3.70 4.17
C LYS A 78 -14.67 3.52 3.49
N PHE A 79 -13.89 2.55 3.94
CA PHE A 79 -12.54 2.29 3.42
C PHE A 79 -12.54 1.15 2.38
N THR A 80 -13.34 1.30 1.33
CA THR A 80 -13.46 0.31 0.25
C THR A 80 -12.63 0.72 -0.97
N ALA A 81 -12.27 -0.24 -1.82
CA ALA A 81 -11.44 0.02 -3.00
C ALA A 81 -12.04 1.11 -3.92
N ASN A 82 -13.37 1.11 -4.10
CA ASN A 82 -14.06 2.10 -4.93
C ASN A 82 -13.98 3.52 -4.32
N GLU A 83 -14.22 3.65 -3.02
CA GLU A 83 -14.15 4.95 -2.33
C GLU A 83 -12.72 5.49 -2.29
N ILE A 84 -11.74 4.61 -2.09
CA ILE A 84 -10.30 4.92 -2.14
C ILE A 84 -9.91 5.40 -3.54
N GLU A 85 -10.33 4.70 -4.60
CA GLU A 85 -10.05 5.10 -5.98
C GLU A 85 -10.63 6.48 -6.29
N GLY A 86 -11.91 6.71 -5.96
CA GLY A 86 -12.57 8.00 -6.15
C GLY A 86 -11.86 9.13 -5.39
N THR A 87 -11.46 8.87 -4.16
CA THR A 87 -10.75 9.82 -3.29
C THR A 87 -9.38 10.19 -3.86
N LEU A 88 -8.59 9.20 -4.29
CA LEU A 88 -7.29 9.44 -4.89
C LEU A 88 -7.44 10.20 -6.22
N LYS A 89 -8.38 9.81 -7.09
CA LYS A 89 -8.67 10.56 -8.33
C LYS A 89 -9.03 12.01 -8.06
N SER A 90 -9.93 12.27 -7.10
CA SER A 90 -10.32 13.63 -6.70
C SER A 90 -9.13 14.43 -6.17
N THR A 91 -8.30 13.80 -5.33
CA THR A 91 -7.09 14.42 -4.76
C THR A 91 -6.08 14.79 -5.86
N ALA A 92 -5.85 13.90 -6.83
CA ALA A 92 -4.98 14.17 -7.96
C ALA A 92 -5.49 15.37 -8.79
N SER A 93 -6.80 15.42 -9.07
CA SER A 93 -7.41 16.53 -9.79
C SER A 93 -7.29 17.86 -9.03
N LYS A 94 -7.52 17.87 -7.71
CA LYS A 94 -7.36 19.07 -6.86
C LYS A 94 -5.93 19.60 -6.86
N LEU A 95 -4.94 18.71 -6.91
CA LEU A 95 -3.53 19.05 -6.97
C LEU A 95 -3.04 19.36 -8.39
N GLY A 96 -3.89 19.22 -9.41
CA GLY A 96 -3.54 19.45 -10.81
C GLY A 96 -2.55 18.42 -11.38
N VAL A 97 -2.53 17.20 -10.86
CA VAL A 97 -1.57 16.16 -11.25
C VAL A 97 -2.26 14.91 -11.79
N LYS A 98 -1.50 14.10 -12.53
CA LYS A 98 -1.96 12.77 -12.96
C LYS A 98 -2.11 11.85 -11.75
N VAL A 99 -3.09 10.96 -11.78
CA VAL A 99 -3.34 9.97 -10.71
C VAL A 99 -2.09 9.13 -10.38
N GLY A 100 -1.29 8.77 -11.39
CA GLY A 100 -0.02 8.07 -11.18
C GLY A 100 0.95 8.80 -10.24
N ALA A 101 0.96 10.14 -10.27
CA ALA A 101 1.86 10.97 -9.45
C ALA A 101 1.57 10.86 -7.94
N ILE A 102 0.35 10.45 -7.55
CA ILE A 102 0.01 10.18 -6.15
C ILE A 102 -0.01 8.67 -5.84
N VAL A 103 -0.37 7.84 -6.83
CA VAL A 103 -0.49 6.38 -6.66
C VAL A 103 0.88 5.75 -6.39
N HIS A 104 1.92 6.14 -7.13
CA HIS A 104 3.26 5.57 -6.94
C HIS A 104 3.88 5.89 -5.56
N PRO A 105 3.93 7.15 -5.09
CA PRO A 105 4.45 7.44 -3.75
C PRO A 105 3.60 6.82 -2.64
N THR A 106 2.27 6.79 -2.80
CA THR A 106 1.38 6.13 -1.82
C THR A 106 1.67 4.64 -1.72
N ARG A 107 1.84 3.95 -2.86
CA ARG A 107 2.21 2.53 -2.89
C ARG A 107 3.52 2.30 -2.15
N LEU A 108 4.57 3.04 -2.52
CA LEU A 108 5.88 2.89 -1.89
C LEU A 108 5.78 3.11 -0.37
N ALA A 109 5.05 4.14 0.06
CA ALA A 109 4.86 4.44 1.48
C ALA A 109 4.21 3.29 2.27
N VAL A 110 3.23 2.58 1.68
CA VAL A 110 2.48 1.53 2.38
C VAL A 110 3.03 0.12 2.18
N THR A 111 3.76 -0.17 1.10
CA THR A 111 4.26 -1.53 0.83
C THR A 111 5.78 -1.65 0.90
N GLY A 112 6.52 -0.54 0.87
CA GLY A 112 7.97 -0.58 0.69
C GLY A 112 8.42 -0.89 -0.74
N SER A 113 7.50 -1.14 -1.67
CA SER A 113 7.81 -1.62 -3.02
C SER A 113 7.05 -0.85 -4.09
N ASN A 114 7.67 -0.69 -5.26
CA ASN A 114 7.01 -0.11 -6.44
C ASN A 114 6.10 -1.10 -7.16
N VAL A 115 6.22 -2.39 -6.85
CA VAL A 115 5.47 -3.48 -7.48
C VAL A 115 4.47 -4.04 -6.48
N GLY A 116 3.31 -4.47 -6.99
CA GLY A 116 2.31 -5.15 -6.18
C GLY A 116 0.95 -5.18 -6.86
N PRO A 117 -0.08 -5.65 -6.15
CA PRO A 117 -1.45 -5.71 -6.65
C PRO A 117 -2.05 -4.31 -6.84
N SER A 118 -3.31 -4.24 -7.28
CA SER A 118 -4.04 -2.96 -7.37
C SER A 118 -3.94 -2.17 -6.07
N LEU A 119 -3.55 -0.89 -6.14
CA LEU A 119 -3.39 -0.05 -4.96
C LEU A 119 -4.68 0.03 -4.15
N TYR A 120 -5.82 0.20 -4.81
CA TYR A 120 -7.06 0.43 -4.09
C TYR A 120 -7.50 -0.79 -3.28
N HIS A 121 -7.38 -1.99 -3.86
CA HIS A 121 -7.68 -3.25 -3.17
C HIS A 121 -6.67 -3.55 -2.06
N LEU A 122 -5.38 -3.24 -2.28
CA LEU A 122 -4.37 -3.49 -1.25
C LEU A 122 -4.56 -2.58 -0.04
N LEU A 123 -4.96 -1.31 -0.26
CA LEU A 123 -5.30 -0.39 0.82
C LEU A 123 -6.54 -0.87 1.57
N GLU A 124 -7.61 -1.25 0.86
CA GLU A 124 -8.83 -1.82 1.45
C GLU A 124 -8.51 -3.02 2.36
N VAL A 125 -7.71 -3.96 1.88
CA VAL A 125 -7.31 -5.14 2.66
C VAL A 125 -6.47 -4.75 3.87
N LEU A 126 -5.49 -3.85 3.74
CA LEU A 126 -4.68 -3.38 4.87
C LEU A 126 -5.52 -2.68 5.94
N GLY A 127 -6.58 -2.00 5.53
CA GLY A 127 -7.44 -1.22 6.40
C GLY A 127 -6.91 0.19 6.68
N LYS A 128 -7.83 1.08 7.04
CA LYS A 128 -7.60 2.52 7.17
C LYS A 128 -6.47 2.86 8.14
N GLU A 129 -6.52 2.34 9.36
CA GLU A 129 -5.57 2.70 10.42
C GLU A 129 -4.14 2.35 10.04
N LYS A 130 -3.92 1.13 9.55
CA LYS A 130 -2.60 0.65 9.10
C LYS A 130 -2.08 1.45 7.92
N VAL A 131 -2.94 1.78 6.95
CA VAL A 131 -2.57 2.62 5.81
C VAL A 131 -2.11 4.00 6.27
N LEU A 132 -2.88 4.67 7.13
CA LEU A 132 -2.53 6.01 7.64
C LEU A 132 -1.22 5.97 8.43
N ALA A 133 -1.04 4.99 9.32
CA ALA A 133 0.19 4.83 10.10
C ALA A 133 1.43 4.62 9.21
N ARG A 134 1.32 3.81 8.15
CA ARG A 134 2.43 3.58 7.20
C ARG A 134 2.75 4.83 6.37
N ILE A 135 1.73 5.61 5.99
CA ILE A 135 1.94 6.90 5.33
C ILE A 135 2.64 7.89 6.28
N ASP A 136 2.21 7.97 7.53
CA ASP A 136 2.80 8.85 8.54
C ASP A 136 4.27 8.47 8.82
N ARG A 137 4.59 7.16 8.86
CA ARG A 137 5.98 6.65 8.91
C ARG A 137 6.81 7.12 7.72
N ALA A 138 6.28 6.99 6.50
CA ALA A 138 6.98 7.42 5.28
C ALA A 138 7.26 8.93 5.31
N LEU A 139 6.25 9.76 5.64
CA LEU A 139 6.37 11.22 5.76
C LEU A 139 7.39 11.71 6.80
N SER A 140 7.70 10.87 7.78
CA SER A 140 8.72 11.12 8.81
C SER A 140 10.13 10.73 8.37
N THR A 141 10.26 9.98 7.26
CA THR A 141 11.53 9.42 6.77
C THR A 141 12.19 10.28 5.69
N PHE A 142 11.42 11.08 4.95
CA PHE A 142 11.89 11.99 3.89
C PHE A 142 11.13 13.30 3.92
#